data_AF-A0A0K0EFV9-F1
#
_entry.id   AF-A0A0K0EFV9-F1
#
_cell.length_a   1.000
_cell.length_b   1.000
_cell.length_c   1.000
_cell.angle_alpha   90.00
_cell.angle_beta   90.00
_cell.angle_gamma   90.00
#
_symmetry.space_group_name_H-M   'P 1'
#
loop_
_entity.id
_entity.type
_entity.pdbx_description
1 polymer ?
#
loop_
_entity_poly.entity_id
_entity_poly.type
_entity_poly.pdbx_seq_one_letter_code
_entity_poly.pdbx_strand_id
1 'polypeptide(L)'
;MNPESLQTISKRSILCQMYNDKNLHRLQILPTHLVKHLKQLKNEIDIFYKVHINFIDVFAMSLVSIDPVTGSFDRLGTIKNLRRYSQPAVYFQLCAVNAMDDETLEVWLFSLTELEHHALLISDNEVVAGRALEIVGREGIINYEHCAMKSAYHGWLPALERSLMRVQEPGSGLLSRCILMAIRHHHYHIANLLECYEFSDSFVYFFPNGFVPVDFVISLLDGSLINIEIGRTIAKDLIDWMPKMEIQKLSEALKKTQCCPFILSELETMYSRRINTTYTNDNNE
;
A
#
# COMPACT_ATOMS: atom_id res chain seq x y z
N MET A 1 -26.26 20.97 9.21
CA MET A 1 -25.80 20.16 8.06
C MET A 1 -25.53 21.11 6.92
N ASN A 2 -24.30 21.17 6.41
CA ASN A 2 -24.05 21.87 5.16
C ASN A 2 -24.69 21.02 4.06
N PRO A 3 -25.60 21.54 3.22
CA PRO A 3 -26.16 20.76 2.12
C PRO A 3 -25.01 20.23 1.28
N GLU A 4 -24.94 18.91 1.13
CA GLU A 4 -23.91 18.28 0.30
C GLU A 4 -24.04 18.83 -1.11
N SER A 5 -22.90 19.18 -1.73
CA SER A 5 -22.94 19.80 -3.05
C SER A 5 -23.60 18.86 -4.07
N LEU A 6 -24.36 19.41 -5.01
CA LEU A 6 -24.93 18.63 -6.11
C LEU A 6 -23.84 17.87 -6.89
N GLN A 7 -22.64 18.45 -6.97
CA GLN A 7 -21.47 17.82 -7.59
C GLN A 7 -21.05 16.55 -6.83
N THR A 8 -20.99 16.61 -5.50
CA THR A 8 -20.66 15.46 -4.64
C THR A 8 -21.70 14.35 -4.78
N ILE A 9 -22.99 14.70 -4.70
CA ILE A 9 -24.09 13.75 -4.86
C ILE A 9 -24.02 13.07 -6.24
N SER A 10 -23.78 13.85 -7.29
CA SER A 10 -23.68 13.34 -8.66
C SER A 10 -22.49 12.40 -8.83
N LYS A 11 -21.31 12.76 -8.29
CA LYS A 11 -20.13 11.88 -8.30
C LYS A 11 -20.40 10.55 -7.59
N ARG A 12 -20.97 10.59 -6.38
CA ARG A 12 -21.32 9.38 -5.63
C ARG A 12 -22.33 8.51 -6.40
N SER A 13 -23.34 9.10 -7.01
CA SER A 13 -24.32 8.38 -7.84
C SER A 13 -23.66 7.69 -9.04
N ILE A 14 -22.78 8.38 -9.75
CA ILE A 14 -22.05 7.79 -10.88
C ILE A 14 -21.12 6.67 -10.39
N LEU A 15 -20.39 6.87 -9.29
CA LEU A 15 -19.55 5.83 -8.69
C LEU A 15 -20.35 4.58 -8.33
N CYS A 16 -21.52 4.71 -7.70
CA CYS A 16 -22.41 3.58 -7.44
C CYS A 16 -22.74 2.81 -8.73
N GLN A 17 -22.96 3.52 -9.84
CA GLN A 17 -23.23 2.88 -11.12
C GLN A 17 -22.00 2.17 -11.68
N MET A 18 -20.79 2.71 -11.48
CA MET A 18 -19.53 2.10 -11.94
C MET A 18 -19.23 0.75 -11.29
N TYR A 19 -19.79 0.45 -10.13
CA TYR A 19 -19.69 -0.87 -9.50
C TYR A 19 -20.63 -1.93 -10.12
N ASN A 20 -21.49 -1.54 -11.05
CA ASN A 20 -22.32 -2.46 -11.82
C ASN A 20 -21.87 -2.45 -13.28
N ASP A 21 -21.27 -3.56 -13.73
CA ASP A 21 -20.72 -3.71 -15.08
C ASP A 21 -21.74 -3.36 -16.19
N LYS A 22 -23.03 -3.60 -15.94
CA LYS A 22 -24.11 -3.27 -16.88
C LYS A 22 -24.21 -1.78 -17.17
N ASN A 23 -23.72 -0.91 -16.29
CA ASN A 23 -23.80 0.54 -16.42
C ASN A 23 -22.51 1.18 -16.99
N LEU A 24 -21.43 0.42 -17.21
CA LEU A 24 -20.15 1.00 -17.66
C LEU A 24 -20.24 1.73 -19.00
N HIS A 25 -21.14 1.31 -19.89
CA HIS A 25 -21.40 1.98 -21.17
C HIS A 25 -21.83 3.45 -21.00
N ARG A 26 -22.45 3.81 -19.86
CA ARG A 26 -22.88 5.19 -19.58
C ARG A 26 -21.73 6.17 -19.39
N LEU A 27 -20.54 5.67 -19.03
CA LEU A 27 -19.35 6.51 -18.88
C LEU A 27 -18.89 7.11 -20.23
N GLN A 28 -19.29 6.52 -21.36
CA GLN A 28 -18.93 7.01 -22.70
C GLN A 28 -19.55 8.38 -23.02
N ILE A 29 -20.60 8.78 -22.30
CA ILE A 29 -21.28 10.07 -22.47
C ILE A 29 -20.53 11.19 -21.73
N LEU A 30 -19.67 10.84 -20.76
CA LEU A 30 -18.95 11.82 -19.95
C LEU A 30 -17.65 12.30 -20.63
N PRO A 31 -17.28 13.57 -20.46
CA PRO A 31 -15.97 14.07 -20.84
C PRO A 31 -14.81 13.22 -20.30
N THR A 32 -13.77 13.00 -21.11
CA THR A 32 -12.63 12.13 -20.77
C THR A 32 -11.97 12.47 -19.44
N HIS A 33 -11.83 13.76 -19.11
CA HIS A 33 -11.24 14.20 -17.85
C HIS A 33 -12.09 13.80 -16.63
N LEU A 34 -13.43 13.85 -16.73
CA LEU A 34 -14.33 13.38 -15.68
C LEU A 34 -14.27 11.86 -15.54
N VAL A 35 -14.21 11.13 -16.66
CA VAL A 35 -14.03 9.66 -16.62
C VAL A 35 -12.72 9.30 -15.92
N LYS A 36 -11.62 9.99 -16.23
CA LYS A 36 -10.32 9.78 -15.56
C LYS A 36 -10.44 10.05 -14.06
N HIS A 37 -11.03 11.18 -13.66
CA HIS A 37 -11.24 11.55 -12.26
C HIS A 37 -12.08 10.50 -11.51
N LEU A 38 -13.19 10.06 -12.09
CA LEU A 38 -14.07 9.05 -11.49
C LEU A 38 -13.39 7.68 -11.37
N LYS A 39 -12.56 7.28 -12.34
CA LYS A 39 -11.75 6.05 -12.25
C LYS A 39 -10.71 6.14 -11.13
N GLN A 40 -10.03 7.27 -10.99
CA GLN A 40 -9.11 7.50 -9.88
C GLN A 40 -9.83 7.42 -8.54
N LEU A 41 -10.97 8.12 -8.41
CA LEU A 41 -11.78 8.12 -7.21
C LEU A 41 -12.28 6.71 -6.84
N LYS A 42 -12.74 5.93 -7.83
CA LYS A 42 -13.11 4.52 -7.63
C LYS A 42 -11.91 3.69 -7.13
N ASN A 43 -10.73 3.87 -7.74
CA ASN A 43 -9.53 3.14 -7.34
C ASN A 43 -9.11 3.46 -5.90
N GLU A 44 -9.16 4.74 -5.49
CA GLU A 44 -8.87 5.16 -4.11
C GLU A 44 -9.84 4.52 -3.10
N ILE A 45 -11.14 4.47 -3.43
CA ILE A 45 -12.18 3.84 -2.60
C ILE A 45 -11.97 2.31 -2.53
N ASP A 46 -11.65 1.66 -3.66
CA ASP A 46 -11.41 0.22 -3.72
C ASP A 46 -10.20 -0.18 -2.88
N ILE A 47 -9.10 0.60 -2.95
CA ILE A 47 -7.92 0.41 -2.11
C ILE A 47 -8.31 0.58 -0.65
N PHE A 48 -9.01 1.66 -0.30
CA PHE A 48 -9.47 1.90 1.08
C PHE A 48 -10.29 0.74 1.62
N TYR A 49 -11.27 0.24 0.85
CA TYR A 49 -12.09 -0.88 1.27
C TYR A 49 -11.26 -2.15 1.44
N LYS A 50 -10.39 -2.47 0.46
CA LYS A 50 -9.54 -3.66 0.49
C LYS A 50 -8.65 -3.71 1.72
N VAL A 51 -8.00 -2.61 2.10
CA VAL A 51 -7.05 -2.59 3.23
C VAL A 51 -7.74 -2.50 4.60
N HIS A 52 -9.04 -2.18 4.64
CA HIS A 52 -9.82 -2.06 5.88
C HIS A 52 -10.97 -3.07 6.02
N ILE A 53 -11.09 -4.03 5.10
CA ILE A 53 -12.22 -4.98 5.08
C ILE A 53 -12.39 -5.74 6.40
N ASN A 54 -11.31 -5.99 7.12
CA ASN A 54 -11.33 -6.69 8.42
C ASN A 54 -11.83 -5.82 9.59
N PHE A 55 -12.01 -4.51 9.39
CA PHE A 55 -12.53 -3.58 10.40
C PHE A 55 -13.95 -3.09 10.07
N ILE A 56 -14.43 -3.32 8.85
CA ILE A 56 -15.64 -2.70 8.31
C ILE A 56 -16.71 -3.78 8.10
N ASP A 57 -17.68 -3.82 9.02
CA ASP A 57 -18.85 -4.72 8.90
C ASP A 57 -19.82 -4.26 7.81
N VAL A 58 -20.01 -2.93 7.69
CA VAL A 58 -20.93 -2.32 6.73
C VAL A 58 -20.19 -1.26 5.92
N PHE A 59 -20.04 -1.50 4.63
CA PHE A 59 -19.52 -0.53 3.68
C PHE A 59 -20.57 -0.20 2.62
N ALA A 60 -21.04 1.04 2.62
CA ALA A 60 -21.99 1.54 1.64
C ALA A 60 -21.50 2.85 1.04
N MET A 61 -21.80 3.09 -0.23
CA MET A 61 -21.40 4.32 -0.92
C MET A 61 -21.95 5.59 -0.25
N SER A 62 -23.05 5.49 0.49
CA SER A 62 -23.59 6.60 1.30
C SER A 62 -22.68 7.03 2.45
N LEU A 63 -21.73 6.18 2.86
CA LEU A 63 -20.76 6.48 3.92
C LEU A 63 -19.46 7.06 3.35
N VAL A 64 -19.23 6.94 2.04
CA VAL A 64 -18.05 7.48 1.36
C VAL A 64 -18.14 9.00 1.28
N SER A 65 -17.22 9.66 1.96
CA SER A 65 -17.03 11.11 1.91
C SER A 65 -16.17 11.49 0.72
N ILE A 66 -16.56 12.58 0.04
CA ILE A 66 -15.80 13.19 -1.04
C ILE A 66 -15.60 14.65 -0.64
N ASP A 67 -14.36 15.11 -0.68
CA ASP A 67 -14.00 16.48 -0.36
C ASP A 67 -14.77 17.43 -1.32
N PRO A 68 -15.57 18.38 -0.80
CA PRO A 68 -16.39 19.25 -1.64
C PRO A 68 -15.58 20.28 -2.44
N VAL A 69 -14.35 20.58 -2.05
CA VAL A 69 -13.47 21.55 -2.69
C VAL A 69 -12.62 20.88 -3.77
N THR A 70 -11.91 19.81 -3.42
CA THR A 70 -11.02 19.10 -4.36
C THR A 70 -11.78 18.09 -5.21
N GLY A 71 -12.88 17.56 -4.67
CA GLY A 71 -13.65 16.51 -5.31
C GLY A 71 -12.99 15.13 -5.27
N SER A 72 -11.97 14.97 -4.43
CA SER A 72 -11.20 13.74 -4.19
C SER A 72 -11.79 12.91 -3.05
N PHE A 73 -11.33 11.67 -2.89
CA PHE A 73 -11.78 10.82 -1.79
C PHE A 73 -11.37 11.41 -0.44
N ASP A 74 -12.35 11.68 0.43
CA ASP A 74 -12.08 12.07 1.80
C ASP A 74 -12.06 10.82 2.68
N ARG A 75 -10.87 10.24 2.81
CA ARG A 75 -10.61 9.06 3.65
C ARG A 75 -11.03 9.28 5.10
N LEU A 76 -10.64 10.42 5.67
CA LEU A 76 -10.85 10.71 7.09
C LEU A 76 -12.34 10.93 7.38
N GLY A 77 -13.04 11.69 6.53
CA GLY A 77 -14.48 11.85 6.63
C GLY A 77 -15.22 10.52 6.46
N THR A 78 -14.73 9.62 5.59
CA THR A 78 -15.31 8.27 5.43
C THR A 78 -15.16 7.44 6.69
N ILE A 79 -13.99 7.46 7.34
CA ILE A 79 -13.78 6.78 8.62
C ILE A 79 -14.71 7.35 9.70
N LYS A 80 -14.82 8.67 9.81
CA LYS A 80 -15.74 9.32 10.78
C LYS A 80 -17.20 8.90 10.56
N ASN A 81 -17.64 8.73 9.32
CA ASN A 81 -18.98 8.21 9.01
C ASN A 81 -19.18 6.76 9.45
N LEU A 82 -18.13 5.93 9.40
CA LEU A 82 -18.16 4.54 9.83
C LEU A 82 -18.31 4.40 11.35
N ARG A 83 -17.96 5.42 12.15
CA ARG A 83 -18.05 5.39 13.63
C ARG A 83 -19.40 4.88 14.17
N ARG A 84 -20.51 5.24 13.52
CA ARG A 84 -21.87 4.87 13.96
C ARG A 84 -22.23 3.41 13.64
N TYR A 85 -21.43 2.73 12.85
CA TYR A 85 -21.65 1.37 12.37
C TYR A 85 -20.58 0.38 12.88
N SER A 86 -19.70 0.83 13.77
CA SER A 86 -18.60 0.04 14.31
C SER A 86 -18.67 0.02 15.84
N GLN A 87 -18.24 -1.10 16.43
CA GLN A 87 -18.02 -1.15 17.88
C GLN A 87 -16.87 -0.19 18.27
N PRO A 88 -16.90 0.42 19.47
CA PRO A 88 -15.86 1.35 19.92
C PRO A 88 -14.43 0.84 19.76
N ALA A 89 -14.15 -0.39 20.19
CA ALA A 89 -12.83 -1.00 20.05
C ALA A 89 -12.40 -1.23 18.58
N VAL A 90 -13.33 -1.54 17.67
CA VAL A 90 -13.05 -1.70 16.25
C VAL A 90 -12.80 -0.34 15.59
N TYR A 91 -13.59 0.68 15.96
CA TYR A 91 -13.39 2.04 15.49
C TYR A 91 -12.05 2.63 15.97
N PHE A 92 -11.64 2.32 17.21
CA PHE A 92 -10.29 2.65 17.69
C PHE A 92 -9.21 2.05 16.80
N GLN A 93 -9.31 0.76 16.47
CA GLN A 93 -8.35 0.09 15.58
C GLN A 93 -8.31 0.72 14.19
N LEU A 94 -9.48 1.01 13.60
CA LEU A 94 -9.59 1.67 12.30
C LEU A 94 -8.91 3.05 12.31
N CYS A 95 -9.11 3.84 13.38
CA CYS A 95 -8.46 5.14 13.55
C CYS A 95 -6.94 4.99 13.77
N ALA A 96 -6.51 3.98 14.54
CA ALA A 96 -5.11 3.70 14.81
C ALA A 96 -4.34 3.36 13.54
N VAL A 97 -4.89 2.52 12.65
CA VAL A 97 -4.23 2.18 11.37
C VAL A 97 -4.27 3.33 10.33
N ASN A 98 -5.11 4.34 10.56
CA ASN A 98 -5.23 5.53 9.69
C ASN A 98 -4.58 6.81 10.26
N ALA A 99 -3.83 6.71 11.35
CA ALA A 99 -3.14 7.85 11.98
C ALA A 99 -4.08 8.99 12.42
N MET A 100 -5.25 8.64 12.93
CA MET A 100 -6.22 9.60 13.44
C MET A 100 -6.05 9.77 14.96
N ASP A 101 -5.00 10.49 15.35
CA ASP A 101 -4.57 10.57 16.76
C ASP A 101 -5.65 11.15 17.67
N ASP A 102 -6.32 12.23 17.25
CA ASP A 102 -7.41 12.86 18.01
C ASP A 102 -8.62 11.91 18.18
N GLU A 103 -9.01 11.20 17.12
CA GLU A 103 -10.14 10.26 17.18
C GLU A 103 -9.82 9.05 18.06
N THR A 104 -8.60 8.50 17.97
CA THR A 104 -8.19 7.41 18.86
C THR A 104 -8.20 7.85 20.33
N LEU A 105 -7.74 9.07 20.63
CA LEU A 105 -7.75 9.61 21.99
C LEU A 105 -9.18 9.83 22.50
N GLU A 106 -10.07 10.39 21.67
CA GLU A 106 -11.48 10.60 22.03
C GLU A 106 -12.17 9.26 22.33
N VAL A 107 -12.02 8.27 21.46
CA VAL A 107 -12.61 6.94 21.64
C VAL A 107 -12.06 6.27 22.89
N TRP A 108 -10.74 6.38 23.11
CA TRP A 108 -10.08 5.87 24.30
C TRP A 108 -10.67 6.43 25.58
N LEU A 109 -10.87 7.75 25.66
CA LEU A 109 -11.31 8.41 26.89
C LEU A 109 -12.82 8.25 27.15
N PHE A 110 -13.64 8.21 26.11
CA PHE A 110 -15.09 8.39 26.26
C PHE A 110 -15.96 7.23 25.80
N SER A 111 -15.40 6.24 25.08
CA SER A 111 -16.20 5.19 24.45
C SER A 111 -15.79 3.77 24.84
N LEU A 112 -14.53 3.55 25.23
CA LEU A 112 -14.02 2.23 25.59
C LEU A 112 -14.26 1.89 27.05
N THR A 113 -14.54 0.62 27.30
CA THR A 113 -14.56 0.01 28.64
C THR A 113 -13.14 -0.34 29.11
N GLU A 114 -12.95 -0.55 30.42
CA GLU A 114 -11.65 -0.98 30.97
C GLU A 114 -11.16 -2.32 30.38
N LEU A 115 -12.08 -3.24 30.10
CA LEU A 115 -11.76 -4.52 29.46
C LEU A 115 -11.21 -4.29 28.04
N GLU A 116 -11.83 -3.39 27.28
CA GLU A 116 -11.38 -3.05 25.93
C GLU A 116 -10.04 -2.30 25.94
N HIS A 117 -9.80 -1.41 26.90
CA HIS A 117 -8.47 -0.79 27.09
C HIS A 117 -7.40 -1.86 27.29
N HIS A 118 -7.66 -2.82 28.17
CA HIS A 118 -6.72 -3.90 28.43
C HIS A 118 -6.48 -4.73 27.16
N ALA A 119 -7.54 -5.13 26.46
CA ALA A 119 -7.45 -5.91 25.23
C ALA A 119 -6.66 -5.20 24.12
N LEU A 120 -6.80 -3.87 23.98
CA LEU A 120 -6.05 -3.10 23.00
C LEU A 120 -4.56 -2.97 23.36
N LEU A 121 -4.22 -2.83 24.65
CA LEU A 121 -2.83 -2.76 25.12
C LEU A 121 -2.04 -4.05 24.88
N ILE A 122 -2.72 -5.20 24.86
CA ILE A 122 -2.12 -6.53 24.63
C ILE A 122 -2.43 -7.10 23.24
N SER A 123 -2.92 -6.27 22.32
CA SER A 123 -3.31 -6.71 20.99
C SER A 123 -2.13 -7.29 20.19
N ASP A 124 -2.35 -8.39 19.47
CA ASP A 124 -1.40 -8.96 18.49
C ASP A 124 -1.19 -8.07 17.25
N ASN A 125 -1.94 -6.98 17.15
CA ASN A 125 -1.71 -5.95 16.15
C ASN A 125 -0.82 -4.85 16.77
N GLU A 126 0.45 -4.87 16.40
CA GLU A 126 1.48 -3.98 16.95
C GLU A 126 1.17 -2.50 16.69
N VAL A 127 0.47 -2.18 15.60
CA VAL A 127 0.04 -0.79 15.30
C VAL A 127 -1.02 -0.33 16.29
N VAL A 128 -1.96 -1.23 16.64
CA VAL A 128 -3.04 -0.94 17.59
C VAL A 128 -2.49 -0.88 19.01
N ALA A 129 -1.73 -1.89 19.42
CA ALA A 129 -1.09 -1.92 20.73
C ALA A 129 -0.12 -0.74 20.90
N GLY A 130 0.67 -0.43 19.88
CA GLY A 130 1.55 0.74 19.84
C GLY A 130 0.76 2.03 20.08
N ARG A 131 -0.36 2.23 19.38
CA ARG A 131 -1.19 3.43 19.59
C ARG A 131 -1.80 3.49 21.00
N ALA A 132 -2.25 2.36 21.55
CA ALA A 132 -2.73 2.31 22.93
C ALA A 132 -1.62 2.67 23.93
N LEU A 133 -0.39 2.18 23.70
CA LEU A 133 0.79 2.48 24.50
C LEU A 133 1.21 3.95 24.43
N GLU A 134 1.09 4.59 23.27
CA GLU A 134 1.30 6.04 23.12
C GLU A 134 0.34 6.83 24.02
N ILE A 135 -0.95 6.52 23.97
CA ILE A 135 -1.97 7.25 24.74
C ILE A 135 -1.71 7.16 26.25
N VAL A 136 -1.21 6.02 26.74
CA VAL A 136 -0.86 5.85 28.16
C VAL A 136 0.57 6.29 28.51
N GLY A 137 1.30 6.92 27.58
CA GLY A 137 2.63 7.48 27.81
C GLY A 137 3.75 6.43 27.92
N ARG A 138 3.58 5.26 27.29
CA ARG A 138 4.56 4.14 27.30
C ARG A 138 5.24 3.96 25.95
N GLU A 139 5.55 5.06 25.27
CA GLU A 139 6.13 5.04 23.92
C GLU A 139 7.49 4.31 23.83
N GLY A 140 8.27 4.34 24.92
CA GLY A 140 9.61 3.76 24.97
C GLY A 140 9.67 2.22 24.84
N ILE A 141 8.53 1.53 24.92
CA ILE A 141 8.46 0.07 24.71
C ILE A 141 7.91 -0.32 23.32
N ILE A 142 7.58 0.66 22.47
CA ILE A 142 7.01 0.39 21.15
C ILE A 142 8.12 0.07 20.15
N ASN A 143 7.99 -1.06 19.46
CA ASN A 143 8.84 -1.39 18.33
C ASN A 143 8.24 -0.81 17.03
N TYR A 144 8.65 0.40 16.66
CA TYR A 144 8.16 1.07 15.46
C TYR A 144 8.58 0.39 14.16
N GLU A 145 9.68 -0.37 14.13
CA GLU A 145 10.05 -1.14 12.94
C GLU A 145 9.02 -2.25 12.67
N HIS A 146 8.60 -2.96 13.72
CA HIS A 146 7.55 -3.98 13.60
C HIS A 146 6.21 -3.34 13.21
N CYS A 147 5.86 -2.18 13.78
CA CYS A 147 4.66 -1.43 13.38
C CYS A 147 4.69 -1.06 11.89
N ALA A 148 5.84 -0.60 11.39
CA ALA A 148 6.03 -0.27 9.98
C ALA A 148 5.86 -1.51 9.08
N MET A 149 6.54 -2.62 9.41
CA MET A 149 6.44 -3.87 8.65
C MET A 149 5.01 -4.44 8.64
N LYS A 150 4.31 -4.40 9.78
CA LYS A 150 2.91 -4.81 9.91
C LYS A 150 1.99 -3.91 9.08
N SER A 151 2.21 -2.60 9.11
CA SER A 151 1.46 -1.63 8.30
C SER A 151 1.66 -1.87 6.80
N ALA A 152 2.89 -2.16 6.37
CA ALA A 152 3.20 -2.50 4.99
C ALA A 152 2.54 -3.81 4.54
N TYR A 153 2.57 -4.84 5.39
CA TYR A 153 1.93 -6.14 5.14
C TYR A 153 0.42 -6.01 4.89
N HIS A 154 -0.26 -5.10 5.62
CA HIS A 154 -1.71 -4.88 5.50
C HIS A 154 -2.11 -3.71 4.59
N GLY A 155 -1.16 -2.96 4.05
CA GLY A 155 -1.45 -1.83 3.15
C GLY A 155 -1.86 -0.53 3.85
N TRP A 156 -1.62 -0.39 5.16
CA TRP A 156 -2.00 0.77 5.97
C TRP A 156 -0.99 1.92 5.87
N LEU A 157 -0.99 2.61 4.73
CA LEU A 157 -0.03 3.68 4.44
C LEU A 157 0.12 4.73 5.55
N PRO A 158 -0.95 5.29 6.17
CA PRO A 158 -0.79 6.32 7.21
C PRO A 158 -0.10 5.82 8.47
N ALA A 159 -0.36 4.57 8.87
CA ALA A 159 0.34 3.94 9.98
C ALA A 159 1.79 3.60 9.62
N LEU A 160 2.05 3.20 8.37
CA LEU A 160 3.40 2.99 7.86
C LEU A 160 4.23 4.29 7.94
N GLU A 161 3.73 5.38 7.36
CA GLU A 161 4.40 6.69 7.38
C GLU A 161 4.69 7.16 8.81
N ARG A 162 3.69 7.05 9.71
CA ARG A 162 3.87 7.39 11.13
C ARG A 162 4.95 6.56 11.80
N SER A 163 4.96 5.25 11.56
CA SER A 163 5.94 4.33 12.15
C SER A 163 7.34 4.64 11.64
N LEU A 164 7.50 4.85 10.32
CA LEU A 164 8.76 5.21 9.69
C LEU A 164 9.33 6.53 10.24
N MET A 165 8.48 7.54 10.46
CA MET A 165 8.90 8.83 11.06
C MET A 165 9.44 8.71 12.49
N ARG A 166 9.10 7.63 13.21
CA ARG A 166 9.52 7.42 14.60
C ARG A 166 10.70 6.46 14.74
N VAL A 167 11.12 5.81 13.65
CA VAL A 167 12.34 5.01 13.63
C VAL A 167 13.54 5.96 13.58
N GLN A 168 14.39 5.90 14.59
CA GLN A 168 15.52 6.83 14.76
C GLN A 168 16.68 6.56 13.78
N GLU A 169 16.73 5.37 13.18
CA GLU A 169 17.81 4.94 12.29
C GLU A 169 17.41 5.03 10.81
N PRO A 170 17.72 6.14 10.11
CA PRO A 170 17.39 6.31 8.69
C PRO A 170 18.11 5.31 7.77
N GLY A 171 19.15 4.62 8.24
CA GLY A 171 20.00 3.72 7.45
C GLY A 171 19.62 2.25 7.46
N SER A 172 18.54 1.83 8.13
CA SER A 172 18.26 0.40 8.34
C SER A 172 17.68 -0.35 7.13
N GLY A 173 17.56 0.30 5.96
CA GLY A 173 16.84 -0.26 4.81
C GLY A 173 15.38 -0.61 5.15
N LEU A 174 14.80 -0.03 6.20
CA LEU A 174 13.44 -0.37 6.63
C LEU A 174 12.40 0.06 5.60
N LEU A 175 12.58 1.23 4.98
CA LEU A 175 11.67 1.72 3.95
C LEU A 175 11.60 0.78 2.74
N SER A 176 12.76 0.38 2.20
CA SER A 176 12.85 -0.58 1.10
C SER A 176 12.25 -1.93 1.49
N ARG A 177 12.51 -2.43 2.72
CA ARG A 177 11.85 -3.64 3.25
C ARG A 177 10.33 -3.49 3.30
N CYS A 178 9.81 -2.36 3.78
CA CYS A 178 8.37 -2.08 3.83
C CYS A 178 7.75 -2.05 2.42
N ILE A 179 8.40 -1.41 1.46
CA ILE A 179 7.92 -1.36 0.07
C ILE A 179 7.89 -2.76 -0.55
N LEU A 180 8.96 -3.55 -0.41
CA LEU A 180 8.99 -4.92 -0.93
C LEU A 180 7.94 -5.82 -0.26
N MET A 181 7.72 -5.66 1.06
CA MET A 181 6.64 -6.33 1.77
C MET A 181 5.27 -5.96 1.19
N ALA A 182 5.01 -4.66 1.00
CA ALA A 182 3.76 -4.20 0.43
C ALA A 182 3.52 -4.76 -0.98
N ILE A 183 4.54 -4.77 -1.85
CA ILE A 183 4.45 -5.35 -3.21
C ILE A 183 4.13 -6.85 -3.14
N ARG A 184 4.82 -7.60 -2.28
CA ARG A 184 4.58 -9.04 -2.07
C ARG A 184 3.14 -9.34 -1.62
N HIS A 185 2.51 -8.40 -0.91
CA HIS A 185 1.12 -8.49 -0.45
C HIS A 185 0.13 -7.74 -1.36
N HIS A 186 0.54 -7.37 -2.58
CA HIS A 186 -0.31 -6.71 -3.57
C HIS A 186 -0.89 -5.35 -3.11
N HIS A 187 -0.12 -4.63 -2.31
CA HIS A 187 -0.37 -3.27 -1.83
C HIS A 187 0.48 -2.26 -2.62
N TYR A 188 0.33 -2.28 -3.94
CA TYR A 188 1.12 -1.47 -4.89
C TYR A 188 0.97 0.03 -4.69
N HIS A 189 -0.14 0.47 -4.07
CA HIS A 189 -0.36 1.87 -3.72
C HIS A 189 0.73 2.41 -2.78
N ILE A 190 1.31 1.58 -1.92
CA ILE A 190 2.43 1.98 -1.05
C ILE A 190 3.68 2.25 -1.90
N ALA A 191 4.04 1.33 -2.79
CA ALA A 191 5.20 1.46 -3.66
C ALA A 191 5.11 2.70 -4.56
N ASN A 192 3.90 3.07 -4.99
CA ASN A 192 3.68 4.23 -5.85
C ASN A 192 3.70 5.58 -5.12
N LEU A 193 3.65 5.58 -3.79
CA LEU A 193 3.55 6.80 -2.98
C LEU A 193 4.81 7.08 -2.16
N LEU A 194 5.59 6.05 -1.83
CA LEU A 194 6.83 6.20 -1.06
C LEU A 194 8.04 6.22 -1.99
N GLU A 195 8.87 7.26 -1.89
CA GLU A 195 10.10 7.39 -2.66
C GLU A 195 11.24 6.58 -2.03
N CYS A 196 11.75 5.59 -2.76
CA CYS A 196 12.91 4.80 -2.37
C CYS A 196 13.66 4.33 -3.62
N TYR A 197 15.00 4.37 -3.57
CA TYR A 197 15.86 4.14 -4.73
C TYR A 197 16.86 2.99 -4.56
N GLU A 198 16.98 2.42 -3.37
CA GLU A 198 17.94 1.35 -3.06
C GLU A 198 17.21 0.17 -2.43
N PHE A 199 17.24 -0.99 -3.07
CA PHE A 199 16.54 -2.18 -2.61
C PHE A 199 17.46 -3.39 -2.35
N SER A 200 18.70 -3.32 -2.83
CA SER A 200 19.68 -4.42 -2.82
C SER A 200 19.79 -5.15 -1.49
N ASP A 201 19.99 -4.43 -0.39
CA ASP A 201 20.19 -5.02 0.94
C ASP A 201 18.91 -5.64 1.51
N SER A 202 17.75 -5.29 0.96
CA SER A 202 16.46 -5.77 1.44
C SER A 202 16.06 -7.11 0.84
N PHE A 203 16.58 -7.49 -0.33
CA PHE A 203 16.16 -8.71 -1.03
C PHE A 203 16.43 -9.99 -0.23
N VAL A 204 17.52 -10.04 0.55
CA VAL A 204 17.87 -11.20 1.38
C VAL A 204 16.76 -11.57 2.38
N TYR A 205 15.96 -10.60 2.82
CA TYR A 205 14.85 -10.82 3.75
C TYR A 205 13.61 -11.45 3.08
N PHE A 206 13.45 -11.26 1.77
CA PHE A 206 12.29 -11.76 1.03
C PHE A 206 12.59 -13.00 0.20
N PHE A 207 13.83 -13.11 -0.27
CA PHE A 207 14.31 -14.14 -1.17
C PHE A 207 15.62 -14.75 -0.66
N PRO A 208 15.70 -15.31 0.56
CA PRO A 208 16.98 -15.71 1.19
C PRO A 208 17.84 -16.67 0.35
N ASN A 209 17.21 -17.45 -0.55
CA ASN A 209 17.90 -18.38 -1.44
C ASN A 209 18.20 -17.81 -2.84
N GLY A 210 17.95 -16.52 -3.08
CA GLY A 210 18.07 -15.87 -4.39
C GLY A 210 16.96 -16.21 -5.38
N PHE A 211 16.05 -17.14 -5.04
CA PHE A 211 14.91 -17.49 -5.88
C PHE A 211 13.83 -16.39 -5.81
N VAL A 212 13.49 -15.83 -6.97
CA VAL A 212 12.44 -14.82 -7.11
C VAL A 212 11.28 -15.40 -7.93
N PRO A 213 10.04 -15.36 -7.42
CA PRO A 213 8.86 -15.77 -8.19
C PRO A 213 8.69 -14.96 -9.47
N VAL A 214 8.32 -15.63 -10.57
CA VAL A 214 8.06 -15.00 -11.88
C VAL A 214 7.00 -13.90 -11.78
N ASP A 215 5.91 -14.17 -11.05
CA ASP A 215 4.80 -13.21 -10.91
C ASP A 215 5.22 -11.92 -10.20
N PHE A 216 6.19 -12.00 -9.28
CA PHE A 216 6.74 -10.82 -8.63
C PHE A 216 7.43 -9.93 -9.67
N VAL A 217 8.31 -10.51 -10.50
CA VAL A 217 9.03 -9.78 -11.55
C VAL A 217 8.08 -9.21 -12.61
N ILE A 218 7.05 -9.97 -13.01
CA ILE A 218 6.00 -9.47 -13.91
C ILE A 218 5.29 -8.25 -13.29
N SER A 219 4.93 -8.32 -12.00
CA SER A 219 4.24 -7.21 -11.34
C SER A 219 5.05 -5.92 -11.28
N LEU A 220 6.39 -6.01 -11.27
CA LEU A 220 7.29 -4.85 -11.34
C LEU A 220 7.29 -4.20 -12.73
N LEU A 221 7.25 -5.00 -13.79
CA LEU A 221 7.51 -4.54 -15.17
C LEU A 221 6.27 -4.36 -16.04
N ASP A 222 5.11 -4.85 -15.61
CA ASP A 222 3.84 -4.70 -16.33
C ASP A 222 3.35 -3.23 -16.39
N GLY A 223 3.78 -2.39 -15.44
CA GLY A 223 3.45 -0.96 -15.40
C GLY A 223 1.98 -0.62 -15.13
N SER A 224 1.11 -1.62 -15.04
CA SER A 224 -0.33 -1.45 -14.78
C SER A 224 -0.66 -1.21 -13.31
N LEU A 225 0.17 -1.71 -12.39
CA LEU A 225 -0.05 -1.69 -10.94
C LEU A 225 0.97 -0.83 -10.20
N ILE A 226 2.24 -0.91 -10.63
CA ILE A 226 3.37 -0.16 -10.06
C ILE A 226 3.83 0.86 -11.10
N ASN A 227 4.21 2.07 -10.67
CA ASN A 227 4.88 3.03 -11.53
C ASN A 227 6.09 2.33 -12.17
N ILE A 228 6.12 2.30 -13.50
CA ILE A 228 7.14 1.58 -14.25
C ILE A 228 8.57 2.03 -13.93
N GLU A 229 8.78 3.29 -13.54
CA GLU A 229 10.09 3.80 -13.13
C GLU A 229 10.56 3.12 -11.83
N ILE A 230 9.69 3.02 -10.83
CA ILE A 230 9.97 2.35 -9.56
C ILE A 230 10.16 0.84 -9.80
N GLY A 231 9.27 0.25 -10.59
CA GLY A 231 9.34 -1.16 -10.96
C GLY A 231 10.65 -1.52 -11.66
N ARG A 232 11.12 -0.68 -12.58
CA ARG A 232 12.43 -0.83 -13.24
C ARG A 232 13.60 -0.68 -12.28
N THR A 233 13.55 0.26 -11.34
CA THR A 233 14.60 0.42 -10.32
C THR A 233 14.72 -0.85 -9.47
N ILE A 234 13.61 -1.35 -8.95
CA ILE A 234 13.60 -2.59 -8.15
C ILE A 234 14.07 -3.77 -9.00
N ALA A 235 13.59 -3.91 -10.23
CA ALA A 235 13.98 -5.01 -11.12
C ALA A 235 15.48 -4.97 -11.46
N LYS A 236 16.05 -3.78 -11.67
CA LYS A 236 17.49 -3.62 -11.91
C LYS A 236 18.30 -4.06 -10.69
N ASP A 237 18.00 -3.52 -9.51
CA ASP A 237 18.69 -3.88 -8.26
C ASP A 237 18.59 -5.39 -7.99
N LEU A 238 17.41 -5.97 -8.26
CA LEU A 238 17.16 -7.40 -8.11
C LEU A 238 18.05 -8.23 -9.05
N ILE A 239 18.13 -7.86 -10.33
CA ILE A 239 18.98 -8.55 -11.32
C ILE A 239 20.47 -8.39 -10.97
N ASP A 240 20.88 -7.26 -10.40
CA ASP A 240 22.26 -7.05 -9.95
C ASP A 240 22.59 -7.89 -8.71
N TRP A 241 21.63 -8.07 -7.81
CA TRP A 241 21.74 -8.86 -6.58
C TRP A 241 21.67 -10.39 -6.80
N MET A 242 20.81 -10.87 -7.69
CA MET A 242 20.56 -12.31 -7.89
C MET A 242 21.80 -13.09 -8.38
N PRO A 243 21.95 -14.39 -8.05
CA PRO A 243 22.94 -15.25 -8.68
C PRO A 243 22.69 -15.43 -10.19
N LYS A 244 23.75 -15.53 -11.01
CA LYS A 244 23.63 -15.67 -12.48
C LYS A 244 22.76 -16.85 -12.91
N MET A 245 22.86 -17.99 -12.23
CA MET A 245 22.03 -19.16 -12.52
C MET A 245 20.53 -18.92 -12.27
N GLU A 246 20.18 -18.17 -11.22
CA GLU A 246 18.78 -17.87 -10.91
C GLU A 246 18.18 -16.91 -11.94
N ILE A 247 18.98 -16.01 -12.52
CA ILE A 247 18.51 -15.15 -13.61
C ILE A 247 18.24 -15.96 -14.88
N GLN A 248 19.06 -16.95 -15.20
CA GLN A 248 18.83 -17.84 -16.34
C GLN A 248 17.53 -18.63 -16.14
N LYS A 249 17.31 -19.22 -14.96
CA LYS A 249 16.06 -19.90 -14.61
C LYS A 249 14.84 -18.97 -14.71
N LEU A 250 14.97 -17.74 -14.21
CA LEU A 250 13.93 -16.72 -14.30
C LEU A 250 13.60 -16.39 -15.76
N SER A 251 14.61 -16.19 -16.60
CA SER A 251 14.44 -15.93 -18.04
C SER A 251 13.72 -17.07 -18.75
N GLU A 252 14.12 -18.33 -18.49
CA GLU A 252 13.44 -19.50 -19.05
C GLU A 252 11.99 -19.62 -18.58
N ALA A 253 11.73 -19.33 -17.30
CA ALA A 253 10.39 -19.38 -16.74
C ALA A 253 9.48 -18.30 -17.36
N LEU A 254 9.98 -17.08 -17.55
CA LEU A 254 9.24 -16.00 -18.21
C LEU A 254 8.90 -16.33 -19.67
N LYS A 255 9.83 -16.96 -20.41
CA LYS A 255 9.59 -17.44 -21.78
C LYS A 255 8.45 -18.47 -21.84
N LYS A 256 8.31 -19.30 -20.81
CA LYS A 256 7.20 -20.27 -20.68
C LYS A 256 5.87 -19.62 -20.33
N THR A 257 5.88 -18.54 -19.55
CA THR A 257 4.65 -17.83 -19.13
C THR A 257 3.97 -17.05 -20.27
N GLN A 258 4.56 -16.97 -21.47
CA GLN A 258 4.04 -16.16 -22.59
C GLN A 258 3.78 -14.70 -22.19
N CYS A 259 4.63 -14.14 -21.32
CA CYS A 259 4.49 -12.76 -20.90
C CYS A 259 4.72 -11.77 -22.06
N CYS A 260 4.33 -10.51 -21.86
CA CYS A 260 4.47 -9.47 -22.88
C CYS A 260 5.93 -9.39 -23.40
N PRO A 261 6.17 -9.35 -24.73
CA PRO A 261 7.52 -9.26 -25.31
C PRO A 261 8.36 -8.10 -24.73
N PHE A 262 7.71 -7.02 -24.32
CA PHE A 262 8.34 -5.89 -23.65
C PHE A 262 9.05 -6.31 -22.36
N ILE A 263 8.38 -7.06 -21.48
CA ILE A 263 8.92 -7.51 -20.18
C ILE A 263 10.15 -8.38 -20.38
N LEU A 264 10.09 -9.32 -21.35
CA LEU A 264 11.23 -10.16 -21.71
C LEU A 264 12.40 -9.30 -22.21
N SER A 265 12.15 -8.33 -23.09
CA SER A 265 13.19 -7.47 -23.65
C SER A 265 13.88 -6.59 -22.59
N GLU A 266 13.12 -6.10 -21.61
CA GLU A 266 13.65 -5.29 -20.50
C GLU A 266 14.59 -6.13 -19.63
N LEU A 267 14.19 -7.35 -19.27
CA LEU A 267 15.01 -8.24 -18.47
C LEU A 267 16.25 -8.75 -19.21
N GLU A 268 16.12 -9.10 -20.49
CA GLU A 268 17.26 -9.47 -21.32
C GLU A 268 18.26 -8.31 -21.42
N THR A 269 17.77 -7.07 -21.57
CA THR A 269 18.62 -5.86 -21.58
C THR A 269 19.35 -5.68 -20.25
N MET A 270 18.65 -5.82 -19.11
CA MET A 270 19.27 -5.74 -17.77
C MET A 270 20.33 -6.82 -17.58
N TYR A 271 20.03 -8.06 -17.97
CA TYR A 271 20.95 -9.19 -17.86
C TYR A 271 22.19 -9.04 -18.74
N SER A 272 22.03 -8.64 -20.01
CA SER A 272 23.15 -8.41 -20.92
C SER A 272 24.07 -7.30 -20.42
N ARG A 273 23.52 -6.23 -19.84
CA ARG A 273 24.32 -5.17 -19.22
C ARG A 273 25.19 -5.71 -18.09
N ARG A 274 24.63 -6.52 -17.19
CA ARG A 274 25.36 -7.12 -16.07
C ARG A 274 26.48 -8.07 -16.50
N ILE A 275 26.26 -8.86 -17.55
CA ILE A 275 27.30 -9.73 -18.11
C ILE A 275 28.44 -8.88 -18.69
N ASN A 276 28.11 -7.87 -19.49
CA ASN A 276 29.11 -7.05 -20.19
C ASN A 276 29.97 -6.22 -19.23
N THR A 277 29.42 -5.72 -18.11
CA THR A 277 30.22 -5.01 -17.09
C THR A 277 31.21 -5.93 -16.38
N THR A 278 30.98 -7.24 -16.32
CA THR A 278 31.95 -8.16 -15.71
C THR A 278 33.20 -8.29 -16.59
N TYR A 279 33.04 -8.40 -17.91
CA TYR A 279 34.16 -8.58 -18.86
C TYR A 279 35.04 -7.33 -19.06
N THR A 280 34.52 -6.13 -18.77
CA THR A 280 35.34 -4.90 -18.83
C THR A 280 36.21 -4.70 -17.59
N ASN A 281 35.86 -5.32 -16.46
CA ASN A 281 36.64 -5.18 -15.22
C ASN A 281 37.77 -6.21 -15.11
N ASP A 282 37.65 -7.37 -15.77
CA ASP A 282 38.69 -8.40 -15.78
C ASP A 282 39.92 -8.06 -16.67
N ASN A 283 39.89 -6.94 -17.41
CA ASN A 283 41.00 -6.50 -18.27
C ASN A 283 41.83 -5.33 -17.69
N ASN A 284 41.67 -5.01 -16.39
CA ASN A 284 42.37 -3.90 -15.73
C ASN A 284 43.14 -4.31 -14.45
N GLU A 285 43.53 -5.58 -14.31
CA GLU A 285 44.61 -6.03 -13.42
C GLU A 285 45.71 -6.73 -14.24
#